data_AF-A0A6M2DYQ0-F1
#
_entry.id   AF-A0A6M2DYQ0-F1
#
_cell.length_a   1.000
_cell.length_b   1.000
_cell.length_c   1.000
_cell.angle_alpha   90.00
_cell.angle_beta   90.00
_cell.angle_gamma   90.00
#
_symmetry.space_group_name_H-M   'P 1'
#
loop_
_entity.id
_entity.type
_entity.pdbx_description
1 polymer ?
#
loop_
_entity_poly.entity_id
_entity_poly.type
_entity_poly.pdbx_seq_one_letter_code
_entity_poly.pdbx_strand_id
1 'polypeptide(L)'
;MSLSLKLMILKALDMLLSNAKTVAYFLENEDFQIFDETKKLITGNGYQILLAILQKNPLCRIKFSIKSLLRKLHIFEVLKKFKQTILLWCKGLDFNTKHEEILESEIELVSQCLYDIKEVYIKDLSLAQPRRFLPVKSQFDIIDEIFDHTALFDFFISHNTLECISLLLNHPSAMNISSLTTPIIDLLTVISKTYDGLVFLSENLVIVNMIVKSLLQVHCEEDILDVKSQHLGLELSYKIQTLYHMEYLSDIYKQNNEYIDQLHSLFCLCLNPTGKVHVSEVLAMGNHLKVLLNIFMSEKLDSKDENGIKLKSTALGYAVDLIDIVVKNVSDVSYLKRYGKKIVELTKQHDYYEISVSSKLQEIAAYVAPIDKGNIFN
;
A
#
# COMPACT_ATOMS: atom_id res chain seq x y z
N MET A 1 14.81 -36.46 -3.11
CA MET A 1 14.85 -35.33 -4.08
C MET A 1 15.89 -34.30 -3.66
N SER A 2 16.52 -33.61 -4.62
CA SER A 2 17.43 -32.50 -4.32
C SER A 2 16.70 -31.33 -3.63
N LEU A 3 17.38 -30.65 -2.70
CA LEU A 3 16.82 -29.52 -1.96
C LEU A 3 16.32 -28.39 -2.88
N SER A 4 17.03 -28.14 -3.98
CA SER A 4 16.67 -27.13 -4.98
C SER A 4 15.32 -27.43 -5.64
N LEU A 5 15.05 -28.71 -5.96
CA LEU A 5 13.80 -29.12 -6.60
C LEU A 5 12.63 -29.04 -5.60
N LYS A 6 12.84 -29.44 -4.34
CA LYS A 6 11.84 -29.27 -3.27
C LYS A 6 11.44 -27.80 -3.07
N LEU A 7 12.42 -26.89 -3.08
CA LEU A 7 12.15 -25.45 -2.94
C LEU A 7 11.48 -24.85 -4.18
N MET A 8 11.80 -25.33 -5.39
CA MET A 8 11.11 -24.89 -6.61
C MET A 8 9.64 -25.34 -6.62
N ILE A 9 9.33 -26.55 -6.17
CA ILE A 9 7.94 -27.02 -6.02
C ILE A 9 7.17 -26.13 -5.04
N LEU A 10 7.75 -25.82 -3.88
CA LEU A 10 7.09 -24.96 -2.87
C LEU A 10 6.83 -23.55 -3.39
N LYS A 11 7.70 -23.01 -4.25
CA LYS A 11 7.49 -21.72 -4.91
C LYS A 11 6.44 -21.76 -6.00
N ALA A 12 6.43 -22.82 -6.80
CA ALA A 12 5.37 -23.02 -7.78
C ALA A 12 4.01 -23.12 -7.07
N LEU A 13 3.96 -23.83 -5.94
CA LEU A 13 2.78 -23.92 -5.10
C LEU A 13 2.41 -22.57 -4.47
N ASP A 14 3.37 -21.77 -3.99
CA ASP A 14 3.12 -20.42 -3.49
C ASP A 14 2.50 -19.49 -4.54
N MET A 15 3.03 -19.53 -5.77
CA MET A 15 2.49 -18.77 -6.90
C MET A 15 1.08 -19.24 -7.27
N LEU A 16 0.83 -20.56 -7.26
CA LEU A 16 -0.52 -21.10 -7.49
C LEU A 16 -1.48 -20.65 -6.39
N LEU A 17 -1.04 -20.67 -5.14
CA LEU A 17 -1.83 -20.22 -3.98
C LEU A 17 -1.89 -18.70 -3.82
N SER A 18 -1.40 -17.91 -4.78
CA SER A 18 -1.70 -16.47 -4.83
C SER A 18 -3.12 -16.19 -5.32
N ASN A 19 -3.76 -17.12 -6.03
CA ASN A 19 -5.13 -16.94 -6.51
C ASN A 19 -6.15 -17.43 -5.46
N ALA A 20 -7.17 -16.62 -5.17
CA ALA A 20 -8.22 -16.98 -4.20
C ALA A 20 -8.94 -18.31 -4.55
N LYS A 21 -9.16 -18.58 -5.84
CA LYS A 21 -9.89 -19.80 -6.27
C LYS A 21 -9.10 -21.07 -6.02
N THR A 22 -7.79 -21.03 -6.22
CA THR A 22 -6.91 -22.18 -6.00
C THR A 22 -6.71 -22.42 -4.51
N VAL A 23 -6.69 -21.37 -3.68
CA VAL A 23 -6.68 -21.50 -2.22
C VAL A 23 -7.97 -22.16 -1.71
N ALA A 24 -9.13 -21.72 -2.19
CA ALA A 24 -10.41 -22.36 -1.85
C ALA A 24 -10.41 -23.84 -2.25
N TYR A 25 -9.96 -24.18 -3.46
CA TYR A 25 -9.82 -25.57 -3.90
C TYR A 25 -8.81 -26.34 -3.02
N PHE A 26 -7.70 -25.73 -2.65
CA PHE A 26 -6.68 -26.37 -1.81
C PHE A 26 -7.17 -26.65 -0.39
N LEU A 27 -8.11 -25.83 0.12
CA LEU A 27 -8.72 -25.94 1.45
C LEU A 27 -10.00 -26.79 1.48
N GLU A 28 -10.75 -26.90 0.38
CA GLU A 28 -12.04 -27.59 0.36
C GLU A 28 -11.93 -29.04 -0.13
N ASN A 29 -10.86 -29.41 -0.83
CA ASN A 29 -10.64 -30.80 -1.25
C ASN A 29 -9.93 -31.62 -0.18
N GLU A 30 -10.58 -32.71 0.24
CA GLU A 30 -10.04 -33.68 1.19
C GLU A 30 -9.21 -34.79 0.51
N ASP A 31 -9.25 -34.86 -0.82
CA ASP A 31 -8.72 -35.99 -1.62
C ASP A 31 -7.24 -35.84 -2.03
N PHE A 32 -6.48 -34.92 -1.44
CA PHE A 32 -5.05 -34.85 -1.77
C PHE A 32 -4.31 -36.05 -1.21
N GLN A 33 -3.71 -36.82 -2.12
CA GLN A 33 -2.88 -37.99 -1.79
C GLN A 33 -1.42 -37.65 -2.08
N ILE A 34 -0.61 -37.51 -1.03
CA ILE A 34 0.84 -37.34 -1.19
C ILE A 34 1.56 -38.57 -0.63
N PHE A 35 2.44 -39.14 -1.45
CA PHE A 35 3.36 -40.18 -1.02
C PHE A 35 4.58 -39.56 -0.35
N ASP A 36 4.84 -39.96 0.89
CA ASP A 36 6.03 -39.56 1.61
C ASP A 36 7.31 -40.24 1.07
N GLU A 37 8.49 -39.73 1.47
CA GLU A 37 9.79 -40.41 1.21
C GLU A 37 9.82 -41.84 1.79
N THR A 38 8.95 -42.14 2.76
CA THR A 38 8.73 -43.47 3.35
C THR A 38 7.62 -44.29 2.68
N LYS A 39 7.08 -43.85 1.52
CA LYS A 39 5.91 -44.45 0.81
C LYS A 39 4.61 -44.51 1.63
N LYS A 40 4.53 -43.81 2.77
CA LYS A 40 3.27 -43.64 3.50
C LYS A 40 2.37 -42.64 2.77
N LEU A 41 1.11 -43.00 2.60
CA LEU A 41 0.08 -42.18 1.99
C LEU A 41 -0.41 -41.16 3.03
N ILE A 42 -0.20 -39.87 2.76
CA ILE A 42 -0.82 -38.79 3.52
C ILE A 42 -2.06 -38.38 2.73
N THR A 43 -3.22 -38.68 3.29
CA THR A 43 -4.52 -38.24 2.80
C THR A 43 -5.03 -37.12 3.68
N GLY A 44 -5.51 -36.04 3.09
CA GLY A 44 -6.17 -34.96 3.82
C GLY A 44 -6.18 -33.66 3.04
N ASN A 45 -6.75 -32.65 3.67
CA ASN A 45 -6.78 -31.29 3.14
C ASN A 45 -5.34 -30.76 2.94
N GLY A 46 -5.13 -29.91 1.93
CA GLY A 46 -3.83 -29.31 1.62
C GLY A 46 -3.14 -28.66 2.83
N TYR A 47 -3.91 -28.08 3.75
CA TYR A 47 -3.40 -27.55 5.03
C TYR A 47 -2.83 -28.65 5.95
N GLN A 48 -3.54 -29.78 6.10
CA GLN A 48 -3.12 -30.92 6.93
C GLN A 48 -1.85 -31.57 6.38
N ILE A 49 -1.74 -31.63 5.05
CA ILE A 49 -0.55 -32.12 4.37
C ILE A 49 0.68 -31.25 4.68
N LEU A 50 0.54 -29.92 4.60
CA LEU A 50 1.64 -29.01 4.92
C LEU A 50 2.06 -29.12 6.39
N LEU A 51 1.10 -29.29 7.31
CA LEU A 51 1.39 -29.54 8.73
C LEU A 51 2.12 -30.88 8.96
N ALA A 52 1.69 -31.95 8.28
CA ALA A 52 2.35 -33.25 8.36
C ALA A 52 3.80 -33.18 7.84
N ILE A 53 4.06 -32.41 6.78
CA ILE A 53 5.42 -32.16 6.27
C ILE A 53 6.23 -31.34 7.29
N LEU A 54 5.63 -30.36 7.96
CA LEU A 54 6.30 -29.55 8.98
C LEU A 54 6.69 -30.36 10.22
N GLN A 55 5.82 -31.27 10.68
CA GLN A 55 6.05 -32.14 11.84
C GLN A 55 7.22 -33.11 11.63
N LYS A 56 7.55 -33.44 10.37
CA LYS A 56 8.73 -34.25 10.02
C LYS A 56 10.06 -33.50 10.13
N ASN A 57 10.06 -32.27 10.65
CA ASN A 57 11.24 -31.44 10.87
C ASN A 57 12.14 -31.32 9.62
N PRO A 58 11.63 -30.71 8.54
CA PRO A 58 12.42 -30.50 7.34
C PRO A 58 13.52 -29.45 7.57
N LEU A 59 14.49 -29.40 6.65
CA LEU A 59 15.58 -28.42 6.64
C LEU A 59 15.06 -26.98 6.80
N CYS A 60 15.83 -26.11 7.46
CA CYS A 60 15.40 -24.75 7.84
C CYS A 60 14.78 -23.93 6.69
N ARG A 61 15.30 -24.03 5.46
CA ARG A 61 14.77 -23.33 4.27
C ARG A 61 13.40 -23.84 3.83
N ILE A 62 13.18 -25.15 3.91
CA ILE A 62 11.88 -25.78 3.63
C ILE A 62 10.91 -25.41 4.75
N LYS A 63 11.35 -25.44 6.01
CA LYS A 63 10.55 -25.03 7.17
C LYS A 63 10.06 -23.59 7.06
N PHE A 64 10.91 -22.67 6.59
CA PHE A 64 10.55 -21.28 6.34
C PHE A 64 9.49 -21.17 5.23
N SER A 65 9.71 -21.83 4.09
CA SER A 65 8.80 -21.80 2.94
C SER A 65 7.41 -22.37 3.30
N ILE A 66 7.37 -23.49 4.03
CA ILE A 66 6.11 -24.08 4.51
C ILE A 66 5.40 -23.16 5.51
N LYS A 67 6.14 -22.50 6.41
CA LYS A 67 5.55 -21.53 7.34
C LYS A 67 4.92 -20.33 6.62
N SER A 68 5.56 -19.81 5.57
CA SER A 68 4.99 -18.71 4.76
C SER A 68 3.69 -19.15 4.07
N LEU A 69 3.67 -20.36 3.50
CA LEU A 69 2.45 -20.95 2.91
C LEU A 69 1.34 -21.13 3.94
N LEU A 70 1.65 -21.68 5.12
CA LEU A 70 0.68 -21.84 6.20
C LEU A 70 0.12 -20.49 6.66
N ARG A 71 0.95 -19.46 6.74
CA ARG A 71 0.50 -18.10 7.07
C ARG A 71 -0.43 -17.54 5.99
N LYS A 72 -0.16 -17.82 4.71
CA LYS A 72 -0.98 -17.43 3.54
C LYS A 72 -2.36 -18.11 3.55
N LEU A 73 -2.41 -19.40 3.92
CA LEU A 73 -3.67 -20.12 4.10
C LEU A 73 -4.44 -19.62 5.32
N HIS A 74 -3.73 -19.37 6.43
CA HIS A 74 -4.34 -18.83 7.64
C HIS A 74 -4.99 -17.46 7.40
N ILE A 75 -4.33 -16.54 6.69
CA ILE A 75 -4.92 -15.23 6.39
C ILE A 75 -6.18 -15.36 5.53
N PHE A 76 -6.20 -16.27 4.56
CA PHE A 76 -7.40 -16.54 3.77
C PHE A 76 -8.55 -17.06 4.63
N GLU A 77 -8.28 -17.97 5.58
CA GLU A 77 -9.30 -18.44 6.54
C GLU A 77 -9.78 -17.35 7.48
N VAL A 78 -8.89 -16.49 7.98
CA VAL A 78 -9.24 -15.32 8.82
C VAL A 78 -10.15 -14.37 8.05
N LEU A 79 -9.86 -14.09 6.78
CA LEU A 79 -10.72 -13.26 5.92
C LEU A 79 -12.08 -13.90 5.65
N LYS A 80 -12.12 -15.22 5.43
CA LYS A 80 -13.38 -15.98 5.29
C LYS A 80 -14.22 -15.90 6.57
N LYS A 81 -13.61 -16.11 7.73
CA LYS A 81 -14.27 -15.99 9.05
C LYS A 81 -14.78 -14.57 9.30
N PHE A 82 -13.94 -13.56 9.07
CA PHE A 82 -14.31 -12.15 9.21
C PHE A 82 -15.56 -11.81 8.38
N LYS A 83 -15.59 -12.18 7.10
CA LYS A 83 -16.76 -11.98 6.23
C LYS A 83 -18.00 -12.70 6.76
N GLN A 84 -17.86 -13.95 7.20
CA GLN A 84 -18.99 -14.73 7.73
C GLN A 84 -19.55 -14.13 9.01
N THR A 85 -18.69 -13.73 9.96
CA THR A 85 -19.11 -13.11 11.22
C THR A 85 -19.85 -11.80 10.97
N ILE A 86 -19.35 -10.94 10.07
CA ILE A 86 -20.02 -9.67 9.74
C ILE A 86 -21.36 -9.92 9.04
N LEU A 87 -21.43 -10.89 8.13
CA LEU A 87 -22.68 -11.21 7.44
C LEU A 87 -23.72 -11.83 8.39
N LEU A 88 -23.29 -12.63 9.36
CA LEU A 88 -24.14 -13.13 10.44
C LEU A 88 -24.60 -12.00 11.34
N TRP A 89 -23.70 -11.08 11.70
CA TRP A 89 -24.05 -9.90 12.50
C TRP A 89 -25.10 -9.04 11.80
N CYS A 90 -24.91 -8.74 10.51
CA CYS A 90 -25.89 -8.00 9.70
C CYS A 90 -27.25 -8.71 9.62
N LYS A 91 -27.28 -10.05 9.60
CA LYS A 91 -28.53 -10.84 9.55
C LYS A 91 -29.18 -11.05 10.92
N GLY A 92 -28.40 -11.10 12.00
CA GLY A 92 -28.88 -11.30 13.37
C GLY A 92 -29.66 -10.11 13.91
N LEU A 93 -29.46 -8.92 13.33
CA LEU A 93 -30.18 -7.69 13.68
C LEU A 93 -31.66 -7.70 13.29
N ASP A 94 -32.10 -8.61 12.41
CA ASP A 94 -33.52 -8.75 12.04
C ASP A 94 -34.35 -9.49 13.11
N PHE A 95 -33.70 -10.19 14.05
CA PHE A 95 -34.38 -10.98 15.09
C PHE A 95 -33.95 -10.51 16.49
N ASN A 96 -34.64 -9.49 17.01
CA ASN A 96 -34.63 -9.14 18.43
C ASN A 96 -34.82 -10.39 19.30
N THR A 97 -33.78 -10.90 19.97
CA THR A 97 -33.78 -11.43 21.35
C THR A 97 -32.45 -12.10 21.73
N LYS A 98 -31.89 -11.72 22.90
CA LYS A 98 -30.81 -12.40 23.67
C LYS A 98 -29.34 -12.24 23.21
N HIS A 99 -28.93 -11.06 22.74
CA HIS A 99 -27.64 -10.87 22.05
C HIS A 99 -26.47 -10.23 22.83
N GLU A 100 -26.62 -9.77 24.08
CA GLU A 100 -25.57 -8.96 24.73
C GLU A 100 -24.25 -9.72 25.03
N GLU A 101 -24.29 -10.96 25.55
CA GLU A 101 -23.06 -11.74 25.82
C GLU A 101 -22.46 -12.37 24.54
N ILE A 102 -23.29 -12.67 23.54
CA ILE A 102 -22.83 -13.22 22.25
C ILE A 102 -22.14 -12.13 21.43
N LEU A 103 -22.64 -10.88 21.48
CA LEU A 103 -22.04 -9.74 20.79
C LEU A 103 -20.60 -9.50 21.25
N GLU A 104 -20.30 -9.57 22.55
CA GLU A 104 -18.96 -9.29 23.07
C GLU A 104 -17.92 -10.29 22.53
N SER A 105 -18.29 -11.58 22.48
CA SER A 105 -17.44 -12.62 21.89
C SER A 105 -17.25 -12.43 20.37
N GLU A 106 -18.28 -12.00 19.64
CA GLU A 106 -18.21 -11.73 18.21
C GLU A 106 -17.37 -10.48 17.91
N ILE A 107 -17.47 -9.44 18.74
CA ILE A 107 -16.67 -8.22 18.69
C ILE A 107 -15.19 -8.55 18.90
N GLU A 108 -14.86 -9.35 19.91
CA GLU A 108 -13.48 -9.79 20.17
C GLU A 108 -12.91 -10.58 18.99
N LEU A 109 -13.70 -11.49 18.40
CA LEU A 109 -13.30 -12.26 17.23
C LEU A 109 -13.03 -11.35 16.03
N VAL A 110 -13.88 -10.36 15.78
CA VAL A 110 -13.70 -9.38 14.69
C VAL A 110 -12.44 -8.53 14.92
N SER A 111 -12.23 -8.03 16.15
CA SER A 111 -11.01 -7.29 16.50
C SER A 111 -9.75 -8.14 16.31
N GLN A 112 -9.75 -9.40 16.75
CA GLN A 112 -8.63 -10.32 16.56
C GLN A 112 -8.35 -10.57 15.08
N CYS A 113 -9.39 -10.76 14.25
CA CYS A 113 -9.22 -10.90 12.80
C CYS A 113 -8.56 -9.66 12.18
N LEU A 114 -8.99 -8.45 12.58
CA LEU A 114 -8.40 -7.20 12.09
C LEU A 114 -6.95 -7.02 12.52
N TYR A 115 -6.60 -7.38 13.75
CA TYR A 115 -5.22 -7.39 14.23
C TYR A 115 -4.35 -8.37 13.45
N ASP A 116 -4.85 -9.59 13.20
CA ASP A 116 -4.14 -10.59 12.41
C ASP A 116 -3.89 -10.13 10.97
N ILE A 117 -4.89 -9.48 10.34
CA ILE A 117 -4.77 -8.91 8.99
C ILE A 117 -3.70 -7.81 8.99
N LYS A 118 -3.74 -6.89 9.97
CA LYS A 118 -2.76 -5.81 10.11
C LYS A 118 -1.35 -6.35 10.34
N GLU A 119 -1.19 -7.32 11.23
CA GLU A 119 0.11 -7.95 11.51
C GLU A 119 0.72 -8.60 10.27
N VAL A 120 -0.10 -9.27 9.47
CA VAL A 120 0.33 -9.90 8.22
C VAL A 120 0.76 -8.85 7.21
N TYR A 121 0.02 -7.75 7.10
CA TYR A 121 0.35 -6.65 6.19
C TYR A 121 1.65 -5.94 6.55
N ILE A 122 1.98 -5.79 7.83
CA ILE A 122 3.24 -5.14 8.27
C ILE A 122 4.44 -6.08 8.07
N LYS A 123 4.23 -7.40 8.21
CA LYS A 123 5.30 -8.41 8.17
C LYS A 123 5.45 -8.96 6.74
N ASP A 124 5.92 -8.16 5.80
CA ASP A 124 6.10 -8.51 4.37
C ASP A 124 6.89 -9.81 4.17
N LEU A 125 7.92 -10.03 4.98
CA LEU A 125 8.78 -11.20 4.90
C LEU A 125 8.11 -12.50 5.41
N SER A 126 6.97 -12.40 6.10
CA SER A 126 6.29 -13.57 6.68
C SER A 126 5.52 -14.40 5.65
N LEU A 127 5.14 -13.77 4.54
CA LEU A 127 4.45 -14.41 3.41
C LEU A 127 5.39 -14.65 2.23
N ALA A 128 6.46 -13.86 2.08
CA ALA A 128 7.44 -14.02 1.02
C ALA A 128 8.22 -15.35 1.12
N GLN A 129 8.56 -15.93 -0.04
CA GLN A 129 9.55 -17.01 -0.16
C GLN A 129 10.84 -16.52 -0.85
N PRO A 130 11.74 -15.84 -0.13
CA PRO A 130 12.94 -15.25 -0.72
C PRO A 130 13.83 -16.33 -1.36
N ARG A 131 14.40 -16.02 -2.53
CA ARG A 131 15.25 -16.97 -3.24
C ARG A 131 16.52 -17.34 -2.49
N ARG A 132 16.99 -16.49 -1.58
CA ARG A 132 18.26 -16.65 -0.84
C ARG A 132 18.07 -16.30 0.63
N PHE A 133 17.78 -17.31 1.46
CA PHE A 133 17.81 -17.16 2.92
C PHE A 133 19.03 -17.88 3.49
N LEU A 134 19.99 -17.12 4.04
CA LEU A 134 20.86 -17.42 5.19
C LEU A 134 21.95 -16.34 5.31
N PRO A 135 22.35 -15.94 6.54
CA PRO A 135 23.50 -15.07 6.75
C PRO A 135 24.79 -15.90 6.66
N VAL A 136 25.57 -15.67 5.61
CA VAL A 136 27.02 -15.83 5.67
C VAL A 136 27.55 -14.40 5.69
N LYS A 137 28.55 -14.12 6.54
CA LYS A 137 29.07 -12.79 6.91
C LYS A 137 29.48 -11.84 5.76
N SER A 138 29.30 -12.21 4.50
CA SER A 138 29.48 -11.36 3.33
C SER A 138 28.13 -10.84 2.84
N GLN A 139 27.97 -9.53 2.93
CA GLN A 139 27.05 -8.66 2.18
C GLN A 139 26.46 -9.33 0.93
N PHE A 140 25.31 -9.98 1.08
CA PHE A 140 24.38 -10.09 -0.02
C PHE A 140 23.25 -9.15 0.39
N ASP A 141 23.12 -8.05 -0.34
CA ASP A 141 21.91 -7.26 -0.33
C ASP A 141 20.74 -8.24 -0.33
N ILE A 142 19.93 -8.19 0.72
CA ILE A 142 18.59 -8.74 0.64
C ILE A 142 17.99 -7.89 -0.46
N ILE A 143 18.04 -8.39 -1.69
CA ILE A 143 17.21 -7.86 -2.75
C ILE A 143 15.84 -8.05 -2.12
N ASP A 144 15.20 -6.94 -1.77
CA ASP A 144 13.77 -6.88 -1.49
C ASP A 144 13.11 -7.36 -2.79
N GLU A 145 13.14 -8.69 -3.02
CA GLU A 145 12.37 -9.35 -4.05
C GLU A 145 10.94 -9.17 -3.58
N ILE A 146 10.42 -8.02 -4.00
CA ILE A 146 9.07 -7.49 -3.96
C ILE A 146 8.14 -8.58 -3.45
N PHE A 147 7.83 -8.51 -2.16
CA PHE A 147 6.64 -9.17 -1.70
C PHE A 147 5.51 -8.57 -2.52
N ASP A 148 4.93 -9.38 -3.40
CA ASP A 148 3.90 -8.90 -4.28
C ASP A 148 2.62 -8.78 -3.45
N HIS A 149 2.43 -7.61 -2.84
CA HIS A 149 1.24 -7.29 -2.04
C HIS A 149 -0.05 -7.55 -2.82
N THR A 150 0.03 -7.59 -4.16
CA THR A 150 -1.00 -8.03 -5.10
C THR A 150 -1.70 -9.32 -4.66
N ALA A 151 -0.97 -10.34 -4.18
CA ALA A 151 -1.61 -11.60 -3.75
C ALA A 151 -2.49 -11.42 -2.49
N LEU A 152 -2.12 -10.50 -1.59
CA LEU A 152 -2.96 -10.14 -0.45
C LEU A 152 -4.17 -9.31 -0.88
N PHE A 153 -3.99 -8.38 -1.81
CA PHE A 153 -5.07 -7.59 -2.37
C PHE A 153 -6.08 -8.46 -3.13
N ASP A 154 -5.63 -9.47 -3.87
CA ASP A 154 -6.50 -10.46 -4.51
C ASP A 154 -7.38 -11.18 -3.48
N PHE A 155 -6.83 -11.53 -2.30
CA PHE A 155 -7.62 -12.09 -1.21
C PHE A 155 -8.61 -11.08 -0.65
N PHE A 156 -8.21 -9.82 -0.45
CA PHE A 156 -9.10 -8.76 0.01
C PHE A 156 -10.29 -8.55 -0.94
N ILE A 157 -10.02 -8.55 -2.26
CA ILE A 157 -11.06 -8.47 -3.30
C ILE A 157 -11.98 -9.69 -3.21
N SER A 158 -11.43 -10.91 -3.14
CA SER A 158 -12.24 -12.12 -3.12
C SER A 158 -13.19 -12.23 -1.91
N HIS A 159 -12.79 -11.64 -0.79
CA HIS A 159 -13.56 -11.64 0.45
C HIS A 159 -14.37 -10.35 0.67
N ASN A 160 -14.33 -9.37 -0.24
CA ASN A 160 -14.99 -8.07 -0.14
C ASN A 160 -14.65 -7.35 1.19
N THR A 161 -13.38 -7.34 1.59
CA THR A 161 -12.96 -6.83 2.91
C THR A 161 -13.30 -5.36 3.11
N LEU A 162 -13.16 -4.53 2.07
CA LEU A 162 -13.52 -3.11 2.12
C LEU A 162 -15.04 -2.92 2.31
N GLU A 163 -15.87 -3.75 1.68
CA GLU A 163 -17.33 -3.70 1.89
C GLU A 163 -17.66 -4.08 3.34
N CYS A 164 -17.04 -5.13 3.86
CA CYS A 164 -17.19 -5.54 5.25
C CYS A 164 -16.79 -4.41 6.22
N ILE A 165 -15.66 -3.73 5.97
CA ILE A 165 -15.23 -2.57 6.76
C ILE A 165 -16.24 -1.41 6.64
N SER A 166 -16.74 -1.13 5.44
CA SER A 166 -17.75 -0.09 5.23
C SER A 166 -19.07 -0.40 5.94
N LEU A 167 -19.51 -1.67 5.96
CA LEU A 167 -20.70 -2.11 6.68
C LEU A 167 -20.52 -1.92 8.19
N LEU A 168 -19.35 -2.29 8.73
CA LEU A 168 -19.00 -2.02 10.13
C LEU A 168 -19.04 -0.52 10.41
N LEU A 169 -18.41 0.29 9.55
CA LEU A 169 -18.34 1.75 9.71
C LEU A 169 -19.68 2.48 9.59
N ASN A 170 -20.67 1.89 8.93
CA ASN A 170 -21.99 2.50 8.78
C ASN A 170 -23.02 1.96 9.79
N HIS A 171 -22.69 0.92 10.56
CA HIS A 171 -23.62 0.35 11.52
C HIS A 171 -23.60 1.12 12.85
N PRO A 172 -24.74 1.66 13.33
CA PRO A 172 -24.78 2.54 14.50
C PRO A 172 -24.31 1.85 15.79
N SER A 173 -24.54 0.55 15.94
CA SER A 173 -24.08 -0.22 17.11
C SER A 173 -22.59 -0.58 17.06
N ALA A 174 -21.94 -0.51 15.89
CA ALA A 174 -20.54 -0.87 15.72
C ALA A 174 -19.62 0.36 15.85
N MET A 175 -20.09 1.54 15.45
CA MET A 175 -19.30 2.79 15.49
C MET A 175 -18.99 3.29 16.87
N ASN A 176 -19.90 3.11 17.83
CA ASN A 176 -19.67 3.53 19.19
C ASN A 176 -18.68 2.60 19.94
N ILE A 177 -18.23 1.51 19.32
CA ILE A 177 -17.35 0.52 19.94
C ILE A 177 -15.90 0.80 19.52
N SER A 178 -15.16 1.45 20.43
CA SER A 178 -13.73 1.76 20.26
C SER A 178 -12.86 0.54 19.91
N SER A 179 -13.21 -0.65 20.42
CA SER A 179 -12.46 -1.90 20.14
C SER A 179 -12.59 -2.37 18.68
N LEU A 180 -13.59 -1.91 17.93
CA LEU A 180 -13.79 -2.21 16.51
C LEU A 180 -13.28 -1.10 15.60
N THR A 181 -13.48 0.16 15.99
CA THR A 181 -13.04 1.31 15.19
C THR A 181 -11.52 1.48 15.21
N THR A 182 -10.87 1.26 16.37
CA THR A 182 -9.41 1.41 16.47
C THR A 182 -8.63 0.46 15.55
N PRO A 183 -8.92 -0.86 15.45
CA PRO A 183 -8.19 -1.74 14.53
C PRO A 183 -8.49 -1.43 13.07
N ILE A 184 -9.68 -0.92 12.75
CA ILE A 184 -10.03 -0.49 11.38
C ILE A 184 -9.21 0.74 10.97
N ILE A 185 -9.16 1.76 11.82
CA ILE A 185 -8.36 2.98 11.59
C ILE A 185 -6.88 2.60 11.46
N ASP A 186 -6.38 1.75 12.35
CA ASP A 186 -5.02 1.26 12.33
C ASP A 186 -4.68 0.43 11.08
N LEU A 187 -5.62 -0.37 10.56
CA LEU A 187 -5.41 -1.11 9.33
C LEU A 187 -5.36 -0.16 8.13
N LEU A 188 -6.32 0.77 8.03
CA LEU A 188 -6.39 1.75 6.94
C LEU A 188 -5.19 2.69 6.91
N THR A 189 -4.69 3.13 8.08
CA THR A 189 -3.46 3.95 8.17
C THR A 189 -2.20 3.20 7.71
N VAL A 190 -2.16 1.88 7.86
CA VAL A 190 -1.02 1.09 7.37
C VAL A 190 -1.12 0.90 5.85
N ILE A 191 -2.33 0.65 5.33
CA ILE A 191 -2.59 0.54 3.88
C ILE A 191 -2.29 1.87 3.18
N SER A 192 -2.67 3.02 3.77
CA SER A 192 -2.47 4.36 3.18
C SER A 192 -1.00 4.82 3.09
N LYS A 193 -0.08 4.14 3.78
CA LYS A 193 1.36 4.46 3.77
C LYS A 193 2.11 3.80 2.62
N THR A 194 1.51 2.82 1.97
CA THR A 194 2.15 2.03 0.90
C THR A 194 1.51 2.35 -0.44
N TYR A 195 2.33 2.42 -1.49
CA TYR A 195 1.86 2.73 -2.84
C TYR A 195 0.84 1.71 -3.33
N ASP A 196 1.15 0.41 -3.22
CA ASP A 196 0.27 -0.66 -3.68
C ASP A 196 -1.08 -0.67 -2.93
N GLY A 197 -1.05 -0.27 -1.65
CA GLY A 197 -2.27 -0.08 -0.84
C GLY A 197 -3.16 1.06 -1.34
N LEU A 198 -2.57 2.19 -1.75
CA LEU A 198 -3.32 3.30 -2.34
C LEU A 198 -3.93 2.94 -3.70
N VAL A 199 -3.22 2.17 -4.52
CA VAL A 199 -3.76 1.64 -5.79
C VAL A 199 -4.94 0.69 -5.53
N PHE A 200 -4.82 -0.22 -4.56
CA PHE A 200 -5.93 -1.08 -4.16
C PHE A 200 -7.17 -0.29 -3.69
N LEU A 201 -6.98 0.81 -2.98
CA LEU A 201 -8.07 1.69 -2.56
C LEU A 201 -8.67 2.47 -3.75
N SER A 202 -7.85 2.90 -4.72
CA SER A 202 -8.33 3.62 -5.90
C SER A 202 -9.13 2.74 -6.86
N GLU A 203 -8.92 1.42 -6.86
CA GLU A 203 -9.76 0.48 -7.62
C GLU A 203 -11.22 0.42 -7.11
N ASN A 204 -11.46 0.72 -5.83
CA ASN A 204 -12.76 0.60 -5.16
C ASN A 204 -13.32 1.94 -4.65
N LEU A 205 -13.26 2.99 -5.48
CA LEU A 205 -13.62 4.38 -5.08
C LEU A 205 -15.01 4.52 -4.44
N VAL A 206 -16.01 3.77 -4.89
CA VAL A 206 -17.38 3.90 -4.36
C VAL A 206 -17.41 3.54 -2.87
N ILE A 207 -16.80 2.42 -2.50
CA ILE A 207 -16.75 1.92 -1.13
C ILE A 207 -15.83 2.81 -0.29
N VAL A 208 -14.68 3.20 -0.84
CA VAL A 208 -13.74 4.06 -0.13
C VAL A 208 -14.34 5.45 0.14
N ASN A 209 -15.12 6.00 -0.78
CA ASN A 209 -15.87 7.24 -0.53
C ASN A 209 -16.93 7.08 0.57
N MET A 210 -17.56 5.91 0.69
CA MET A 210 -18.45 5.63 1.83
C MET A 210 -17.64 5.59 3.13
N ILE A 211 -16.51 4.86 3.17
CA ILE A 211 -15.61 4.79 4.32
C ILE A 211 -15.13 6.18 4.74
N VAL A 212 -14.67 7.00 3.79
CA VAL A 212 -14.22 8.37 4.06
C VAL A 212 -15.36 9.21 4.63
N LYS A 213 -16.58 9.10 4.09
CA LYS A 213 -17.75 9.79 4.64
C LYS A 213 -18.06 9.32 6.07
N SER A 214 -17.99 8.03 6.36
CA SER A 214 -18.21 7.49 7.71
C SER A 214 -17.13 7.98 8.68
N LEU A 215 -15.86 8.03 8.25
CA LEU A 215 -14.74 8.52 9.06
C LEU A 215 -14.80 10.03 9.34
N LEU A 216 -15.41 10.80 8.44
CA LEU A 216 -15.59 12.25 8.58
C LEU A 216 -16.88 12.62 9.34
N GLN A 217 -17.80 11.68 9.55
CA GLN A 217 -18.99 11.93 10.34
C GLN A 217 -18.62 12.11 11.81
N VAL A 218 -19.03 13.23 12.39
CA VAL A 218 -18.88 13.52 13.82
C VAL A 218 -20.00 12.77 14.55
N HIS A 219 -19.66 11.64 15.17
CA HIS A 219 -20.48 11.09 16.23
C HIS A 219 -20.11 11.80 17.54
N CYS A 220 -21.07 12.04 18.42
CA CYS A 220 -21.01 13.10 19.42
C CYS A 220 -19.91 12.93 20.50
N GLU A 221 -19.36 14.08 20.91
CA GLU A 221 -18.58 14.40 22.13
C GLU A 221 -17.11 13.90 22.23
N GLU A 222 -16.19 14.80 21.83
CA GLU A 222 -14.81 14.98 22.34
C GLU A 222 -13.93 13.75 22.66
N ASP A 223 -14.08 12.63 21.95
CA ASP A 223 -13.15 11.52 22.09
C ASP A 223 -11.91 11.68 21.17
N ILE A 224 -10.72 11.39 21.70
CA ILE A 224 -9.42 11.40 20.97
C ILE A 224 -9.48 10.50 19.72
N LEU A 225 -10.37 9.50 19.73
CA LEU A 225 -10.63 8.59 18.64
C LEU A 225 -11.25 9.28 17.42
N ASP A 226 -12.15 10.24 17.65
CA ASP A 226 -12.84 10.98 16.58
C ASP A 226 -11.88 11.91 15.84
N VAL A 227 -10.89 12.45 16.55
CA VAL A 227 -9.83 13.26 15.93
C VAL A 227 -8.97 12.39 15.00
N LYS A 228 -8.64 11.15 15.41
CA LYS A 228 -7.85 10.22 14.59
C LYS A 228 -8.63 9.72 13.37
N SER A 229 -9.91 9.39 13.53
CA SER A 229 -10.75 8.95 12.40
C SER A 229 -10.92 10.06 11.36
N GLN A 230 -11.15 11.31 11.81
CA GLN A 230 -11.26 12.47 10.93
C GLN A 230 -9.93 12.77 10.20
N HIS A 231 -8.80 12.71 10.91
CA HIS A 231 -7.49 12.89 10.29
C HIS A 231 -7.24 11.83 9.21
N LEU A 232 -7.58 10.56 9.48
CA LEU A 232 -7.47 9.50 8.49
C LEU A 232 -8.42 9.73 7.29
N GLY A 233 -9.66 10.16 7.53
CA GLY A 233 -10.61 10.48 6.46
C GLY A 233 -10.08 11.57 5.52
N LEU A 234 -9.49 12.63 6.09
CA LEU A 234 -8.83 13.69 5.32
C LEU A 234 -7.58 13.17 4.60
N GLU A 235 -6.74 12.39 5.28
CA GLU A 235 -5.55 11.77 4.70
C GLU A 235 -5.90 10.96 3.45
N LEU A 236 -6.86 10.03 3.57
CA LEU A 236 -7.31 9.18 2.48
C LEU A 236 -7.86 10.00 1.31
N SER A 237 -8.68 11.02 1.60
CA SER A 237 -9.25 11.90 0.58
C SER A 237 -8.16 12.59 -0.25
N TYR A 238 -7.19 13.25 0.41
CA TYR A 238 -6.10 13.92 -0.29
C TYR A 238 -5.19 12.93 -1.04
N LYS A 239 -4.87 11.78 -0.46
CA LYS A 239 -3.99 10.79 -1.09
C LYS A 239 -4.60 10.19 -2.34
N ILE A 240 -5.88 9.79 -2.28
CA ILE A 240 -6.60 9.20 -3.42
C ILE A 240 -6.80 10.23 -4.53
N GLN A 241 -7.17 11.47 -4.19
CA GLN A 241 -7.32 12.53 -5.18
C GLN A 241 -5.98 12.87 -5.86
N THR A 242 -4.88 12.91 -5.10
CA THR A 242 -3.54 13.09 -5.66
C THR A 242 -3.17 11.96 -6.61
N LEU A 243 -3.42 10.71 -6.22
CA LEU A 243 -3.15 9.54 -7.05
C LEU A 243 -3.92 9.62 -8.38
N TYR A 244 -5.21 9.93 -8.33
CA TYR A 244 -6.04 10.11 -9.52
C TYR A 244 -5.45 11.13 -10.50
N HIS A 245 -5.11 12.33 -10.01
CA HIS A 245 -4.51 13.36 -10.86
C HIS A 245 -3.14 12.94 -11.41
N MET A 246 -2.33 12.22 -10.65
CA MET A 246 -1.01 11.75 -11.09
C MET A 246 -1.08 10.62 -12.13
N GLU A 247 -2.01 9.67 -11.98
CA GLU A 247 -2.24 8.61 -12.96
C GLU A 247 -2.72 9.21 -14.28
N TYR A 248 -3.73 10.10 -14.21
CA TYR A 248 -4.25 10.81 -15.36
C TYR A 248 -3.16 11.66 -16.06
N LEU A 249 -2.32 12.34 -15.28
CA LEU A 249 -1.19 13.12 -15.80
C LEU A 249 -0.11 12.22 -16.45
N SER A 250 0.17 11.04 -15.90
CA SER A 250 1.08 10.05 -16.50
C SER A 250 0.61 9.54 -17.86
N ASP A 251 -0.70 9.44 -18.06
CA ASP A 251 -1.30 9.01 -19.32
C ASP A 251 -1.35 10.14 -20.35
N ILE A 252 -1.79 11.33 -19.93
CA ILE A 252 -1.90 12.51 -20.81
C ILE A 252 -0.54 13.00 -21.27
N TYR A 253 0.47 13.03 -20.39
CA TYR A 253 1.80 13.51 -20.74
C TYR A 253 2.40 12.76 -21.95
N LYS A 254 1.98 11.52 -22.21
CA LYS A 254 2.44 10.75 -23.38
C LYS A 254 1.68 11.08 -24.67
N GLN A 255 0.52 11.71 -24.57
CA GLN A 255 -0.43 11.84 -25.67
C GLN A 255 -0.68 13.30 -26.10
N ASN A 256 -0.84 14.25 -25.16
CA ASN A 256 -1.23 15.65 -25.44
C ASN A 256 -0.69 16.65 -24.40
N ASN A 257 -0.63 17.95 -24.78
CA ASN A 257 -0.15 19.06 -23.94
C ASN A 257 -1.20 19.64 -22.95
N GLU A 258 -2.34 18.99 -22.77
CA GLU A 258 -3.43 19.44 -21.86
C GLU A 258 -3.25 18.96 -20.41
N TYR A 259 -2.01 18.96 -19.91
CA TYR A 259 -1.70 18.54 -18.53
C TYR A 259 -1.70 19.70 -17.52
N ILE A 260 -1.83 20.95 -17.98
CA ILE A 260 -1.78 22.16 -17.14
C ILE A 260 -2.91 22.17 -16.09
N ASP A 261 -4.12 21.79 -16.48
CA ASP A 261 -5.28 21.77 -15.57
C ASP A 261 -5.09 20.77 -14.42
N GLN A 262 -4.37 19.68 -14.69
CA GLN A 262 -4.09 18.63 -13.71
C GLN A 262 -2.98 19.07 -12.75
N LEU A 263 -1.95 19.75 -13.26
CA LEU A 263 -0.93 20.40 -12.44
C LEU A 263 -1.53 21.50 -11.55
N HIS A 264 -2.45 22.29 -12.10
CA HIS A 264 -3.19 23.30 -11.33
C HIS A 264 -4.03 22.64 -10.22
N SER A 265 -4.77 21.58 -10.55
CA SER A 265 -5.59 20.83 -9.58
C SER A 265 -4.73 20.25 -8.45
N LEU A 266 -3.58 19.66 -8.76
CA LEU A 266 -2.62 19.18 -7.77
C LEU A 266 -2.08 20.32 -6.90
N PHE A 267 -1.76 21.47 -7.49
CA PHE A 267 -1.32 22.64 -6.75
C PHE A 267 -2.41 23.16 -5.80
N CYS A 268 -3.67 23.17 -6.22
CA CYS A 268 -4.80 23.55 -5.38
C CYS A 268 -4.95 22.67 -4.13
N LEU A 269 -4.65 21.36 -4.23
CA LEU A 269 -4.66 20.46 -3.08
C LEU A 269 -3.58 20.81 -2.04
N CYS A 270 -2.46 21.36 -2.49
CA CYS A 270 -1.35 21.78 -1.63
C CYS A 270 -1.58 23.11 -0.91
N LEU A 271 -2.65 23.86 -1.22
CA LEU A 271 -2.94 25.14 -0.56
C LEU A 271 -3.32 24.97 0.92
N ASN A 272 -3.88 23.81 1.27
CA ASN A 272 -4.24 23.47 2.65
C ASN A 272 -3.04 22.78 3.34
N PRO A 273 -2.62 23.14 4.57
CA PRO A 273 -1.49 22.50 5.25
C PRO A 273 -1.59 20.98 5.35
N THR A 274 -2.78 20.42 5.59
CA THR A 274 -3.02 18.97 5.63
C THR A 274 -2.83 18.32 4.25
N GLY A 275 -3.40 18.94 3.21
CA GLY A 275 -3.21 18.50 1.83
C GLY A 275 -1.74 18.58 1.41
N LYS A 276 -1.03 19.65 1.78
CA LYS A 276 0.39 19.84 1.46
C LYS A 276 1.28 18.70 1.97
N VAL A 277 0.98 18.13 3.15
CA VAL A 277 1.71 16.98 3.70
C VAL A 277 1.37 15.72 2.91
N HIS A 278 0.10 15.36 2.78
CA HIS A 278 -0.30 14.09 2.17
C HIS A 278 -0.07 14.03 0.64
N VAL A 279 -0.26 15.15 -0.06
CA VAL A 279 0.11 15.26 -1.49
C VAL A 279 1.61 15.03 -1.66
N SER A 280 2.43 15.65 -0.80
CA SER A 280 3.89 15.50 -0.87
C SER A 280 4.34 14.05 -0.62
N GLU A 281 3.69 13.35 0.32
CA GLU A 281 3.92 11.93 0.56
C GLU A 281 3.64 11.08 -0.68
N VAL A 282 2.47 11.26 -1.32
CA VAL A 282 2.11 10.49 -2.53
C VAL A 282 3.02 10.81 -3.70
N LEU A 283 3.39 12.07 -3.90
CA LEU A 283 4.32 12.46 -4.97
C LEU A 283 5.71 11.83 -4.82
N ALA A 284 6.16 11.58 -3.58
CA ALA A 284 7.41 10.88 -3.30
C ALA A 284 7.31 9.35 -3.49
N MET A 285 6.09 8.79 -3.49
CA MET A 285 5.86 7.36 -3.72
C MET A 285 6.04 6.98 -5.21
N GLY A 286 6.49 5.75 -5.44
CA GLY A 286 6.53 5.14 -6.77
C GLY A 286 7.34 5.92 -7.81
N ASN A 287 6.69 6.21 -8.94
CA ASN A 287 7.29 6.88 -10.11
C ASN A 287 6.70 8.27 -10.39
N HIS A 288 5.89 8.83 -9.49
CA HIS A 288 5.17 10.09 -9.72
C HIS A 288 6.12 11.27 -9.91
N LEU A 289 7.16 11.38 -9.07
CA LEU A 289 8.18 12.43 -9.19
C LEU A 289 8.93 12.37 -10.54
N LYS A 290 9.11 11.18 -11.12
CA LYS A 290 9.72 11.03 -12.46
C LYS A 290 8.89 11.73 -13.53
N VAL A 291 7.56 11.63 -13.44
CA VAL A 291 6.65 12.24 -14.41
C VAL A 291 6.73 13.77 -14.31
N LEU A 292 6.71 14.33 -13.09
CA LEU A 292 6.90 15.77 -12.88
C LEU A 292 8.26 16.28 -13.39
N LEU A 293 9.34 15.55 -13.12
CA LEU A 293 10.68 15.88 -13.61
C LEU A 293 10.76 15.82 -15.15
N ASN A 294 10.08 14.85 -15.77
CA ASN A 294 10.03 14.73 -17.22
C ASN A 294 9.24 15.88 -17.86
N ILE A 295 8.10 16.27 -17.29
CA ILE A 295 7.33 17.45 -17.72
C ILE A 295 8.22 18.68 -17.69
N PHE A 296 8.91 18.91 -16.56
CA PHE A 296 9.81 20.04 -16.41
C PHE A 296 10.95 20.05 -17.44
N MET A 297 11.51 18.88 -17.76
CA MET A 297 12.57 18.74 -18.77
C MET A 297 12.06 18.84 -20.22
N SER A 298 10.82 18.42 -20.49
CA SER A 298 10.23 18.46 -21.84
C SER A 298 9.88 19.87 -22.29
N GLU A 299 9.28 20.68 -21.40
CA GLU A 299 8.98 22.08 -21.72
C GLU A 299 10.25 22.89 -21.98
N LYS A 300 11.40 22.49 -21.40
CA LYS A 300 12.71 23.07 -21.71
C LYS A 300 13.18 22.83 -23.16
N LEU A 301 12.76 21.72 -23.79
CA LEU A 301 13.17 21.36 -25.15
C LEU A 301 12.34 22.09 -26.21
N ASP A 302 11.04 22.24 -25.97
CA ASP A 302 10.13 22.91 -26.90
C ASP A 302 10.33 24.44 -26.94
N SER A 303 10.88 25.01 -25.88
CA SER A 303 11.08 26.45 -25.73
C SER A 303 12.54 26.90 -25.97
N LYS A 304 13.31 26.20 -26.80
CA LYS A 304 14.60 26.69 -27.29
C LYS A 304 14.39 27.78 -28.37
N ASP A 305 13.64 28.82 -28.03
CA ASP A 305 13.52 30.00 -28.88
C ASP A 305 14.82 30.82 -28.80
N GLU A 306 15.29 31.20 -29.98
CA GLU A 306 16.62 31.68 -30.34
C GLU A 306 17.01 33.06 -29.74
N ASN A 307 16.27 33.60 -28.76
CA ASN A 307 16.33 35.02 -28.38
C ASN A 307 16.61 35.34 -26.90
N GLY A 308 17.16 34.41 -26.10
CA GLY A 308 17.63 34.73 -24.74
C GLY A 308 16.55 35.22 -23.75
N ILE A 309 15.27 35.01 -24.10
CA ILE A 309 14.13 35.33 -23.24
C ILE A 309 13.93 34.14 -22.28
N LYS A 310 13.88 34.42 -20.98
CA LYS A 310 13.68 33.43 -19.92
C LYS A 310 12.39 32.62 -20.16
N LEU A 311 12.45 31.31 -19.94
CA LEU A 311 11.34 30.39 -20.21
C LEU A 311 10.14 30.68 -19.32
N LYS A 312 9.03 31.11 -19.94
CA LYS A 312 7.77 31.46 -19.27
C LYS A 312 6.72 30.41 -19.61
N SER A 313 6.57 29.42 -18.74
CA SER A 313 5.51 28.43 -18.82
C SER A 313 4.84 28.30 -17.46
N THR A 314 3.50 28.36 -17.48
CA THR A 314 2.66 28.14 -16.29
C THR A 314 2.85 26.72 -15.74
N ALA A 315 3.09 25.74 -16.61
CA ALA A 315 3.33 24.37 -16.20
C ALA A 315 4.71 24.18 -15.54
N LEU A 316 5.77 24.83 -16.03
CA LEU A 316 7.05 24.90 -15.32
C LEU A 316 6.88 25.46 -13.90
N GLY A 317 6.06 26.50 -13.75
CA GLY A 317 5.73 27.09 -12.45
C GLY A 317 5.10 26.07 -11.50
N TYR A 318 4.01 25.41 -11.92
CA TYR A 318 3.35 24.41 -11.07
C TYR A 318 4.24 23.20 -10.78
N ALA A 319 5.01 22.72 -11.77
CA ALA A 319 5.89 21.58 -11.57
C ALA A 319 7.00 21.89 -10.53
N VAL A 320 7.61 23.06 -10.59
CA VAL A 320 8.64 23.48 -9.61
C VAL A 320 8.06 23.65 -8.23
N ASP A 321 6.85 24.20 -8.13
CA ASP A 321 6.17 24.37 -6.87
C ASP A 321 5.87 23.03 -6.20
N LEU A 322 5.38 22.05 -6.98
CA LEU A 322 5.14 20.70 -6.50
C LEU A 322 6.44 19.99 -6.10
N ILE A 323 7.53 20.15 -6.87
CA ILE A 323 8.85 19.61 -6.51
C ILE A 323 9.37 20.25 -5.22
N ASP A 324 9.24 21.56 -5.05
CA ASP A 324 9.65 22.28 -3.84
C ASP A 324 8.88 21.79 -2.61
N ILE A 325 7.56 21.60 -2.75
CA ILE A 325 6.70 21.05 -1.71
C ILE A 325 7.16 19.65 -1.29
N VAL A 326 7.49 18.78 -2.25
CA VAL A 326 8.02 17.44 -1.97
C VAL A 326 9.35 17.51 -1.21
N VAL A 327 10.29 18.32 -1.67
CA VAL A 327 11.62 18.42 -1.06
C VAL A 327 11.56 18.95 0.37
N LYS A 328 10.64 19.88 0.66
CA LYS A 328 10.53 20.51 1.99
C LYS A 328 9.75 19.70 3.01
N ASN A 329 8.74 18.93 2.57
CA ASN A 329 7.78 18.31 3.50
C ASN A 329 7.96 16.80 3.67
N VAL A 330 8.55 16.11 2.70
CA VAL A 330 8.64 14.65 2.76
C VAL A 330 9.73 14.21 3.72
N SER A 331 9.34 13.41 4.71
CA SER A 331 10.21 12.85 5.72
C SER A 331 11.01 11.63 5.22
N ASP A 332 10.43 10.84 4.31
CA ASP A 332 11.11 9.69 3.72
C ASP A 332 12.14 10.12 2.66
N VAL A 333 13.42 9.86 2.91
CA VAL A 333 14.54 10.26 2.03
C VAL A 333 14.74 9.27 0.87
N SER A 334 13.99 8.16 0.83
CA SER A 334 14.17 7.08 -0.16
C SER A 334 14.04 7.56 -1.61
N TYR A 335 13.19 8.55 -1.88
CA TYR A 335 13.03 9.13 -3.22
C TYR A 335 14.29 9.89 -3.69
N LEU A 336 15.07 10.49 -2.78
CA LEU A 336 16.29 11.22 -3.13
C LEU A 336 17.39 10.29 -3.64
N LYS A 337 17.40 9.01 -3.22
CA LYS A 337 18.31 8.00 -3.80
C LYS A 337 18.04 7.80 -5.30
N ARG A 338 16.77 7.84 -5.72
CA ARG A 338 16.35 7.59 -7.11
C ARG A 338 16.40 8.84 -7.97
N TYR A 339 15.99 9.99 -7.43
CA TYR A 339 15.77 11.21 -8.20
C TYR A 339 16.68 12.38 -7.79
N GLY A 340 17.45 12.26 -6.70
CA GLY A 340 18.28 13.34 -6.17
C GLY A 340 19.28 13.90 -7.17
N LYS A 341 19.97 13.05 -7.94
CA LYS A 341 20.92 13.49 -8.99
C LYS A 341 20.24 14.35 -10.05
N LYS A 342 19.03 13.96 -10.49
CA LYS A 342 18.23 14.73 -11.46
C LYS A 342 17.78 16.07 -10.89
N ILE A 343 17.39 16.11 -9.61
CA ILE A 343 16.98 17.35 -8.94
C ILE A 343 18.19 18.30 -8.81
N VAL A 344 19.39 17.81 -8.49
CA VAL A 344 20.63 18.61 -8.48
C VAL A 344 20.95 19.17 -9.86
N GLU A 345 20.79 18.39 -10.92
CA GLU A 345 21.00 18.86 -12.29
C GLU A 345 20.01 19.99 -12.66
N LEU A 346 18.77 19.92 -12.16
CA LEU A 346 17.78 20.97 -12.36
C LEU A 346 18.13 22.26 -11.61
N THR A 347 18.55 22.17 -10.35
CA THR A 347 18.91 23.37 -9.56
C THR A 347 20.15 24.09 -10.10
N LYS A 348 21.09 23.36 -10.70
CA LYS A 348 22.26 23.93 -11.39
C LYS A 348 21.88 24.76 -12.63
N GLN A 349 20.68 24.59 -13.16
CA GLN A 349 20.19 25.27 -14.36
C GLN A 349 19.24 26.45 -14.06
N HIS A 350 19.22 26.94 -12.83
CA HIS A 350 18.29 27.99 -12.38
C HIS A 350 18.33 29.28 -13.22
N ASP A 351 19.50 29.65 -13.77
CA ASP A 351 19.68 30.87 -14.57
C ASP A 351 18.86 30.93 -15.86
N TYR A 352 18.42 29.78 -16.38
CA TYR A 352 17.66 29.70 -17.63
C TYR A 352 16.17 30.00 -17.49
N TYR A 353 15.65 30.11 -16.26
CA TYR A 353 14.22 30.21 -15.99
C TYR A 353 13.81 31.61 -15.49
N GLU A 354 12.50 31.89 -15.50
CA GLU A 354 11.95 33.10 -14.89
C GLU A 354 12.35 33.24 -13.41
N ILE A 355 12.31 34.48 -12.90
CA ILE A 355 12.75 34.83 -11.54
C ILE A 355 12.02 34.02 -10.47
N SER A 356 10.72 33.76 -10.66
CA SER A 356 9.88 32.96 -9.76
C SER A 356 10.37 31.51 -9.65
N VAL A 357 10.65 30.86 -10.78
CA VAL A 357 11.17 29.49 -10.86
C VAL A 357 12.60 29.43 -10.36
N SER A 358 13.45 30.39 -10.75
CA SER A 358 14.84 30.48 -10.32
C SER A 358 14.97 30.62 -8.80
N SER A 359 14.13 31.44 -8.16
CA SER A 359 14.12 31.60 -6.70
C SER A 359 13.81 30.27 -5.99
N LYS A 360 12.80 29.53 -6.47
CA LYS A 360 12.41 28.24 -5.89
C LYS A 360 13.47 27.16 -6.12
N LEU A 361 14.10 27.14 -7.30
CA LEU A 361 15.23 26.25 -7.57
C LEU A 361 16.43 26.54 -6.67
N GLN A 362 16.69 27.80 -6.33
CA GLN A 362 17.73 28.18 -5.37
C GLN A 362 17.38 27.75 -3.94
N GLU A 363 16.11 27.83 -3.54
CA GLU A 363 15.65 27.28 -2.25
C GLU A 363 15.85 25.76 -2.20
N ILE A 364 15.41 25.03 -3.25
CA ILE A 364 15.63 23.57 -3.36
C ILE A 364 17.14 23.24 -3.30
N ALA A 365 18.00 24.06 -3.92
CA ALA A 365 19.45 23.85 -3.91
C ALA A 365 20.02 23.79 -2.49
N ALA A 366 19.49 24.58 -1.56
CA ALA A 366 19.92 24.56 -0.16
C ALA A 366 19.59 23.21 0.53
N TYR A 367 18.43 22.64 0.25
CA TYR A 367 17.99 21.35 0.82
C TYR A 367 18.72 20.15 0.20
N VAL A 368 19.08 20.24 -1.09
CA VAL A 368 19.72 19.15 -1.84
C VAL A 368 21.26 19.24 -1.80
N ALA A 369 21.83 20.35 -1.29
CA ALA A 369 23.27 20.55 -1.13
C ALA A 369 24.05 19.39 -0.44
N PRO A 370 23.50 18.67 0.56
CA PRO A 370 24.19 17.52 1.16
C PRO A 370 24.45 16.38 0.16
N ILE A 371 23.58 16.21 -0.84
CA ILE A 371 23.66 15.17 -1.87
C ILE A 371 24.76 15.49 -2.90
N ASP A 372 24.99 16.77 -3.18
CA ASP A 372 26.04 17.22 -4.11
C ASP A 372 27.44 17.20 -3.43
N LYS A 373 27.48 17.40 -2.10
CA LYS A 373 28.74 17.47 -1.32
C LYS A 373 29.20 16.12 -0.76
N GLY A 374 28.27 15.20 -0.52
CA GLY A 374 28.57 13.87 -0.03
C GLY A 374 28.17 12.82 -1.06
N ASN A 375 29.07 11.87 -1.35
CA ASN A 375 28.74 10.60 -1.98
C ASN A 375 27.82 9.75 -1.07
N ILE A 376 26.68 10.29 -0.63
CA ILE A 376 25.78 9.66 0.36
C ILE A 376 25.08 8.42 -0.24
N PHE A 377 25.05 8.31 -1.58
CA PHE A 377 24.34 7.25 -2.30
C PHE A 377 25.20 6.48 -3.33
N ASN A 378 26.54 6.60 -3.27
CA ASN A 378 27.43 5.76 -4.09
C ASN A 378 27.80 4.46 -3.35
#